data_AF-K2REX7-F1
#
_entry.id   AF-K2REX7-F1
#
_cell.length_a   1.000
_cell.length_b   1.000
_cell.length_c   1.000
_cell.angle_alpha   90.00
_cell.angle_beta   90.00
_cell.angle_gamma   90.00
#
_symmetry.space_group_name_H-M   'P 1'
#
loop_
_entity.id
_entity.type
_entity.pdbx_description
1 polymer ?
#
loop_
_entity_poly.entity_id
_entity_poly.type
_entity_poly.pdbx_seq_one_letter_code
_entity_poly.pdbx_strand_id
1 'polypeptide(L)'
;MADLVYEQFRSSGDGKRKQRLVEEMRGVTSRELARGVSSWRSMVNHHTVVLAKMVRKMGPVAEFEEVLRGAFDVAYDALVDNVGWNDSDNVTSLAEVLSALGGLEKEARILLSAQYSKLDPSAENAEDGPSEEKGNEKTAASDGEESGGDGEEYTGDAEGTGNDKDSDDQDSLPDDEGDLDGDFWFTCSGECNPSVQWRAWKGRPLYFCLVCYNTGLCEDCYGKRQEYNNGTKSEVGSSYCGLNHKYLKGPIEGWKGIKNGKIVIEGEEPVAFKDWLKDLKEEKWEAAWKTFWLAEE
;
A
#
# COMPACT_ATOMS: atom_id res chain seq x y z
N MET A 1 -14.69 -4.30 3.99
CA MET A 1 -15.55 -5.28 4.72
C MET A 1 -14.74 -6.04 5.77
N ALA A 2 -13.56 -6.57 5.42
CA ALA A 2 -12.70 -7.28 6.37
C ALA A 2 -12.37 -6.49 7.64
N ASP A 3 -12.07 -5.20 7.54
CA ASP A 3 -11.74 -4.35 8.70
C ASP A 3 -12.85 -4.29 9.74
N LEU A 4 -14.10 -4.22 9.29
CA LEU A 4 -15.26 -4.21 10.19
C LEU A 4 -15.45 -5.56 10.87
N VAL A 5 -15.32 -6.66 10.11
CA VAL A 5 -15.42 -8.02 10.67
C VAL A 5 -14.29 -8.26 11.67
N TYR A 6 -13.08 -7.80 11.36
CA TYR A 6 -11.93 -7.93 12.24
C TYR A 6 -12.04 -7.08 13.48
N GLU A 7 -12.57 -5.86 13.39
CA GLU A 7 -12.78 -5.02 14.57
C GLU A 7 -13.90 -5.55 15.46
N GLN A 8 -14.97 -6.11 14.89
CA GLN A 8 -15.96 -6.87 15.67
C GLN A 8 -15.35 -8.10 16.33
N PHE A 9 -14.41 -8.77 15.65
CA PHE A 9 -13.69 -9.90 16.21
C PHE A 9 -12.82 -9.46 17.37
N ARG A 10 -12.02 -8.40 17.22
CA ARG A 10 -11.12 -7.86 18.25
C ARG A 10 -11.88 -7.38 19.48
N SER A 11 -12.96 -6.65 19.29
CA SER A 11 -13.79 -6.09 20.36
C SER A 11 -14.69 -7.11 21.07
N SER A 12 -14.89 -8.31 20.50
CA SER A 12 -15.69 -9.34 21.13
C SER A 12 -14.91 -10.15 22.17
N GLY A 13 -15.48 -10.30 23.37
CA GLY A 13 -15.05 -11.27 24.38
C GLY A 13 -15.73 -12.64 24.31
N ASP A 14 -16.69 -12.84 23.40
CA ASP A 14 -17.43 -14.10 23.26
C ASP A 14 -16.76 -15.01 22.22
N GLY A 15 -16.24 -16.16 22.67
CA GLY A 15 -15.58 -17.15 21.81
C GLY A 15 -16.48 -17.69 20.70
N LYS A 16 -17.79 -17.89 20.94
CA LYS A 16 -18.72 -18.36 19.90
C LYS A 16 -18.95 -17.29 18.84
N ARG A 17 -19.01 -16.02 19.23
CA ARG A 17 -19.09 -14.90 18.29
C ARG A 17 -17.81 -14.78 17.47
N LYS A 18 -16.62 -14.88 18.10
CA LYS A 18 -15.34 -14.89 17.38
C LYS A 18 -15.28 -16.00 16.33
N GLN A 19 -15.71 -17.22 16.68
CA GLN A 19 -15.76 -18.35 15.75
C GLN A 19 -16.63 -18.06 14.52
N ARG A 20 -17.85 -17.52 14.72
CA ARG A 20 -18.71 -17.13 13.59
C ARG A 20 -18.09 -16.07 12.68
N LEU A 21 -17.38 -15.09 13.26
CA LEU A 21 -16.68 -14.06 12.49
C LEU A 21 -15.50 -14.64 11.68
N VAL A 22 -14.80 -15.65 12.21
CA VAL A 22 -13.77 -16.40 11.46
C VAL A 22 -14.42 -17.08 10.24
N GLU A 23 -15.53 -17.78 10.45
CA GLU A 23 -16.27 -18.45 9.36
C GLU A 23 -16.78 -17.45 8.31
N GLU A 24 -17.25 -16.28 8.74
CA GLU A 24 -17.62 -15.18 7.84
C GLU A 24 -16.42 -14.71 7.00
N MET A 25 -15.24 -14.49 7.61
CA MET A 25 -14.04 -14.10 6.87
C MET A 25 -13.52 -15.17 5.91
N ARG A 26 -13.68 -16.46 6.24
CA ARG A 26 -13.42 -17.54 5.29
C ARG A 26 -14.31 -17.41 4.06
N GLY A 27 -15.60 -17.15 4.28
CA GLY A 27 -16.56 -16.93 3.20
C GLY A 27 -16.24 -15.70 2.34
N VAL A 28 -15.63 -14.66 2.90
CA VAL A 28 -15.18 -13.47 2.15
C VAL A 28 -13.97 -13.79 1.27
N THR A 29 -13.00 -14.53 1.79
CA THR A 29 -11.76 -14.88 1.08
C THR A 29 -11.94 -15.98 0.02
N SER A 30 -13.00 -16.79 0.10
CA SER A 30 -13.25 -17.92 -0.80
C SER A 30 -14.11 -17.61 -2.04
N ARG A 31 -14.64 -16.39 -2.20
CA ARG A 31 -15.56 -16.05 -3.31
C ARG A 31 -14.80 -15.86 -4.64
N GLU A 32 -15.26 -16.53 -5.70
CA GLU A 32 -14.56 -16.65 -7.00
C GLU A 32 -14.30 -15.32 -7.74
N LEU A 33 -15.13 -14.28 -7.53
CA LEU A 33 -14.93 -12.95 -8.13
C LEU A 33 -13.62 -12.27 -7.70
N ALA A 34 -13.03 -12.70 -6.59
CA ALA A 34 -11.78 -12.18 -6.05
C ALA A 34 -10.51 -12.71 -6.76
N ARG A 35 -10.59 -13.80 -7.52
CA ARG A 35 -9.40 -14.51 -8.06
C ARG A 35 -9.12 -14.27 -9.55
N GLY A 36 -10.06 -13.67 -10.29
CA GLY A 36 -10.01 -13.57 -11.75
C GLY A 36 -9.26 -12.36 -12.32
N VAL A 37 -8.96 -11.34 -11.52
CA VAL A 37 -8.33 -10.09 -11.98
C VAL A 37 -7.06 -9.83 -11.17
N SER A 38 -5.91 -9.69 -11.83
CA SER A 38 -4.59 -9.49 -11.19
C SER A 38 -4.57 -8.26 -10.28
N SER A 39 -5.20 -7.16 -10.68
CA SER A 39 -5.32 -5.92 -9.88
C SER A 39 -6.12 -6.09 -8.58
N TRP A 40 -6.84 -7.20 -8.40
CA TRP A 40 -7.61 -7.46 -7.19
C TRP A 40 -6.84 -8.35 -6.20
N ARG A 41 -5.70 -8.93 -6.60
CA ARG A 41 -4.94 -9.84 -5.75
C ARG A 41 -4.37 -9.16 -4.50
N SER A 42 -3.87 -7.93 -4.61
CA SER A 42 -3.34 -7.16 -3.47
C SER A 42 -4.44 -6.75 -2.49
N MET A 43 -5.60 -6.31 -3.00
CA MET A 43 -6.80 -6.06 -2.16
C MET A 43 -7.30 -7.33 -1.45
N VAL A 44 -7.28 -8.46 -2.14
CA VAL A 44 -7.64 -9.76 -1.55
C VAL A 44 -6.60 -10.19 -0.53
N ASN A 45 -5.34 -9.80 -0.70
CA ASN A 45 -4.27 -10.16 0.21
C ASN A 45 -4.48 -9.59 1.61
N HIS A 46 -4.98 -8.36 1.72
CA HIS A 46 -5.39 -7.78 3.01
C HIS A 46 -6.44 -8.65 3.71
N HIS A 47 -7.47 -9.12 2.98
CA HIS A 47 -8.47 -10.02 3.56
C HIS A 47 -7.87 -11.34 4.05
N THR A 48 -6.89 -11.88 3.32
CA THR A 48 -6.14 -13.09 3.70
C THR A 48 -5.32 -12.85 4.97
N VAL A 49 -4.63 -11.71 5.09
CA VAL A 49 -3.87 -11.34 6.30
C VAL A 49 -4.80 -11.15 7.51
N VAL A 50 -5.96 -10.52 7.32
CA VAL A 50 -6.99 -10.42 8.35
C VAL A 50 -7.46 -11.80 8.80
N LEU A 51 -7.75 -12.71 7.86
CA LEU A 51 -8.11 -14.09 8.19
C LEU A 51 -6.98 -14.77 8.97
N ALA A 52 -5.72 -14.65 8.53
CA ALA A 52 -4.54 -15.19 9.21
C ALA A 52 -4.50 -14.74 10.68
N LYS A 53 -4.65 -13.44 10.94
CA LYS A 53 -4.67 -12.88 12.31
C LYS A 53 -5.81 -13.45 13.16
N MET A 54 -6.97 -13.74 12.55
CA MET A 54 -8.12 -14.32 13.25
C MET A 54 -7.91 -15.82 13.54
N VAL A 55 -7.39 -16.60 12.58
CA VAL A 55 -7.10 -18.02 12.79
C VAL A 55 -5.92 -18.24 13.72
N ARG A 56 -4.94 -17.33 13.78
CA ARG A 56 -3.88 -17.35 14.81
C ARG A 56 -4.46 -17.40 16.22
N LYS A 57 -5.60 -16.74 16.44
CA LYS A 57 -6.24 -16.65 17.76
C LYS A 57 -7.25 -17.76 18.05
N MET A 58 -7.94 -18.28 17.04
CA MET A 58 -9.09 -19.19 17.21
C MET A 58 -8.95 -20.55 16.52
N GLY A 59 -8.09 -20.64 15.51
CA GLY A 59 -7.91 -21.83 14.69
C GLY A 59 -6.66 -22.64 15.05
N PRO A 60 -6.41 -23.75 14.35
CA PRO A 60 -5.16 -24.48 14.44
C PRO A 60 -3.99 -23.62 13.97
N VAL A 61 -2.86 -23.70 14.66
CA VAL A 61 -1.64 -22.95 14.30
C VAL A 61 -1.14 -23.30 12.89
N ALA A 62 -1.30 -24.55 12.47
CA ALA A 62 -0.96 -24.99 11.11
C ALA A 62 -1.77 -24.24 10.03
N GLU A 63 -3.02 -23.89 10.32
CA GLU A 63 -3.85 -23.12 9.40
C GLU A 63 -3.43 -21.64 9.37
N PHE A 64 -3.00 -21.09 10.50
CA PHE A 64 -2.39 -19.76 10.51
C PHE A 64 -1.16 -19.70 9.60
N GLU A 65 -0.28 -20.70 9.69
CA GLU A 65 0.89 -20.80 8.81
C GLU A 65 0.50 -20.88 7.34
N GLU A 66 -0.42 -21.78 6.98
CA GLU A 66 -0.88 -21.94 5.60
C GLU A 66 -1.44 -20.63 5.02
N VAL A 67 -2.35 -19.97 5.74
CA VAL A 67 -3.01 -18.75 5.28
C VAL A 67 -2.01 -17.60 5.18
N LEU A 68 -1.11 -17.44 6.16
CA LEU A 68 -0.14 -16.34 6.14
C LEU A 68 0.96 -16.54 5.09
N ARG A 69 1.44 -17.78 4.88
CA ARG A 69 2.36 -18.11 3.78
C ARG A 69 1.74 -17.84 2.43
N GLY A 70 0.47 -18.21 2.23
CA GLY A 70 -0.25 -17.87 1.00
C GLY A 70 -0.31 -16.36 0.76
N ALA A 71 -0.50 -15.56 1.81
CA ALA A 71 -0.47 -14.10 1.70
C ALA A 71 0.94 -13.54 1.40
N PHE A 72 1.97 -14.14 1.99
CA PHE A 72 3.36 -13.82 1.69
C PHE A 72 3.68 -14.05 0.22
N ASP A 73 3.36 -15.25 -0.31
CA ASP A 73 3.67 -15.64 -1.68
C ASP A 73 3.00 -14.71 -2.70
N VAL A 74 1.74 -14.31 -2.46
CA VAL A 74 1.04 -13.36 -3.34
C VAL A 74 1.77 -12.02 -3.43
N ALA A 75 2.18 -11.44 -2.30
CA ALA A 75 2.87 -10.15 -2.29
C ALA A 75 4.30 -10.27 -2.84
N TYR A 76 5.01 -11.35 -2.51
CA TYR A 76 6.35 -11.63 -3.01
C TYR A 76 6.36 -11.79 -4.54
N ASP A 77 5.45 -12.61 -5.08
CA ASP A 77 5.39 -12.89 -6.52
C ASP A 77 5.06 -11.64 -7.33
N ALA A 78 4.26 -10.72 -6.78
CA ALA A 78 4.00 -9.42 -7.40
C ALA A 78 5.27 -8.55 -7.41
N LEU A 79 6.04 -8.47 -6.32
CA LEU A 79 7.27 -7.66 -6.25
C LEU A 79 8.45 -8.22 -7.07
N VAL A 80 8.36 -9.47 -7.52
CA VAL A 80 9.37 -10.12 -8.38
C VAL A 80 8.95 -10.12 -9.85
N ASP A 81 7.71 -9.75 -10.14
CA ASP A 81 7.27 -9.58 -11.52
C ASP A 81 7.96 -8.36 -12.18
N ASN A 82 7.62 -8.08 -13.45
CA ASN A 82 8.18 -6.93 -14.17
C ASN A 82 7.14 -5.81 -14.32
N VAL A 83 6.24 -5.66 -13.34
CA VAL A 83 5.06 -4.79 -13.39
C VAL A 83 5.11 -3.75 -12.25
N GLY A 84 5.86 -2.68 -12.47
CA GLY A 84 6.15 -1.69 -11.42
C GLY A 84 4.95 -0.94 -10.85
N TRP A 85 3.84 -0.76 -11.59
CA TRP A 85 2.69 0.03 -11.12
C TRP A 85 2.00 -0.56 -9.87
N ASN A 86 2.22 -1.84 -9.57
CA ASN A 86 1.62 -2.51 -8.42
C ASN A 86 2.57 -2.62 -7.20
N ASP A 87 3.82 -2.15 -7.33
CA ASP A 87 4.86 -2.39 -6.34
C ASP A 87 4.52 -1.77 -4.98
N SER A 88 4.03 -0.53 -4.97
CA SER A 88 3.68 0.22 -3.76
C SER A 88 2.64 -0.49 -2.88
N ASP A 89 1.58 -1.02 -3.50
CA ASP A 89 0.55 -1.81 -2.81
C ASP A 89 1.12 -3.13 -2.28
N ASN A 90 2.02 -3.79 -3.02
CA ASN A 90 2.57 -5.08 -2.61
C ASN A 90 3.68 -4.96 -1.57
N VAL A 91 4.48 -3.88 -1.53
CA VAL A 91 5.44 -3.66 -0.44
C VAL A 91 4.71 -3.38 0.88
N THR A 92 3.63 -2.60 0.86
CA THR A 92 2.82 -2.35 2.07
C THR A 92 2.09 -3.62 2.52
N SER A 93 1.55 -4.40 1.59
CA SER A 93 0.95 -5.70 1.88
C SER A 93 1.96 -6.67 2.49
N LEU A 94 3.16 -6.79 1.92
CA LEU A 94 4.20 -7.65 2.46
C LEU A 94 4.66 -7.18 3.85
N ALA A 95 4.78 -5.88 4.09
CA ALA A 95 5.10 -5.33 5.41
C ALA A 95 4.06 -5.75 6.47
N GLU A 96 2.77 -5.77 6.10
CA GLU A 96 1.70 -6.24 6.99
C GLU A 96 1.79 -7.75 7.28
N VAL A 97 2.10 -8.56 6.25
CA VAL A 97 2.34 -10.00 6.39
C VAL A 97 3.46 -10.28 7.37
N LEU A 98 4.62 -9.63 7.20
CA LEU A 98 5.78 -9.79 8.08
C LEU A 98 5.42 -9.40 9.53
N SER A 99 4.69 -8.30 9.69
CA SER A 99 4.25 -7.82 11.00
C SER A 99 3.24 -8.77 11.67
N ALA A 100 2.49 -9.57 10.91
CA ALA A 100 1.51 -10.52 11.44
C ALA A 100 2.15 -11.79 12.03
N LEU A 101 3.32 -12.20 11.53
CA LEU A 101 4.12 -13.28 12.12
C LEU A 101 4.84 -12.78 13.40
N GLY A 102 5.56 -11.67 13.27
CA GLY A 102 6.43 -11.08 14.31
C GLY A 102 7.90 -11.47 14.14
N GLY A 103 8.81 -10.69 14.73
CA GLY A 103 10.26 -10.94 14.66
C GLY A 103 10.93 -10.48 13.35
N LEU A 104 10.20 -9.77 12.50
CA LEU A 104 10.64 -9.20 11.21
C LEU A 104 10.30 -7.70 11.13
N GLU A 105 10.30 -7.01 12.27
CA GLU A 105 9.90 -5.60 12.35
C GLU A 105 10.83 -4.69 11.54
N LYS A 106 12.14 -5.00 11.48
CA LYS A 106 13.09 -4.25 10.66
C LYS A 106 12.70 -4.38 9.17
N GLU A 107 12.50 -5.60 8.70
CA GLU A 107 12.16 -5.91 7.31
C GLU A 107 10.81 -5.28 6.91
N ALA A 108 9.81 -5.34 7.79
CA ALA A 108 8.53 -4.69 7.56
C ALA A 108 8.70 -3.17 7.40
N ARG A 109 9.53 -2.53 8.23
CA ARG A 109 9.80 -1.08 8.12
C ARG A 109 10.59 -0.71 6.86
N ILE A 110 11.49 -1.58 6.40
CA ILE A 110 12.19 -1.39 5.12
C ILE A 110 11.18 -1.38 3.98
N LEU A 111 10.28 -2.37 3.93
CA LEU A 111 9.22 -2.44 2.90
C LEU A 111 8.30 -1.22 2.93
N LEU A 112 7.84 -0.81 4.11
CA LEU A 112 7.06 0.43 4.25
C LEU A 112 7.83 1.65 3.74
N SER A 113 9.14 1.73 4.02
CA SER A 113 10.00 2.84 3.58
C SER A 113 10.14 2.91 2.06
N ALA A 114 10.06 1.77 1.38
CA ALA A 114 10.20 1.63 -0.06
C ALA A 114 8.94 1.97 -0.85
N GLN A 115 7.79 2.25 -0.21
CA GLN A 115 6.50 2.46 -0.90
C GLN A 115 6.47 3.63 -1.91
N TYR A 116 7.40 4.58 -1.80
CA TYR A 116 7.55 5.73 -2.72
C TYR A 116 8.69 5.53 -3.72
N SER A 117 9.40 4.40 -3.66
CA SER A 117 10.61 4.17 -4.45
C SER A 117 10.31 3.32 -5.69
N LYS A 118 11.01 3.61 -6.77
CA LYS A 118 11.12 2.72 -7.92
C LYS A 118 12.02 1.54 -7.56
N LEU A 119 11.43 0.35 -7.45
CA LEU A 119 12.14 -0.84 -6.96
C LEU A 119 13.10 -1.44 -8.00
N ASP A 120 12.71 -1.42 -9.26
CA ASP A 120 13.49 -1.93 -10.38
C ASP A 120 13.58 -0.90 -11.53
N PRO A 121 14.78 -0.35 -11.82
CA PRO A 121 15.02 0.52 -12.96
C PRO A 121 14.61 -0.07 -14.32
N SER A 122 14.62 -1.41 -14.45
CA SER A 122 14.39 -2.11 -15.71
C SER A 122 12.92 -2.34 -16.07
N ALA A 123 12.00 -2.22 -15.11
CA ALA A 123 10.57 -2.50 -15.31
C ALA A 123 9.85 -1.48 -16.23
N GLU A 124 10.41 -0.28 -16.44
CA GLU A 124 9.78 0.78 -17.25
C GLU A 124 10.00 0.65 -18.77
N ASN A 125 10.89 -0.24 -19.26
CA ASN A 125 11.18 -0.35 -20.70
C ASN A 125 10.16 -1.20 -21.48
N ALA A 126 9.03 -1.58 -20.88
CA ALA A 126 8.03 -2.43 -21.53
C ALA A 126 6.91 -1.66 -22.26
N GLU A 127 6.82 -0.33 -22.11
CA GLU A 127 5.73 0.47 -22.70
C GLU A 127 6.11 1.28 -23.96
N ASP A 128 7.40 1.44 -24.28
CA ASP A 128 7.82 2.04 -25.55
C ASP A 128 8.00 0.97 -26.64
N GLY A 129 6.86 0.52 -27.19
CA GLY A 129 6.85 -0.19 -28.47
C GLY A 129 7.53 0.63 -29.58
N PRO A 130 8.14 0.00 -30.59
CA PRO A 130 8.91 0.71 -31.61
C PRO A 130 8.01 1.69 -32.35
N SER A 131 8.31 2.99 -32.23
CA SER A 131 7.67 4.00 -33.07
C SER A 131 8.08 3.72 -34.52
N GLU A 132 7.11 3.34 -35.34
CA GLU A 132 7.30 3.30 -36.78
C GLU A 132 7.54 4.74 -37.26
N GLU A 133 8.80 5.07 -37.51
CA GLU A 133 9.18 6.15 -38.40
C GLU A 133 8.50 5.92 -39.76
N LYS A 134 7.42 6.66 -40.04
CA LYS A 134 6.97 6.89 -41.41
C LYS A 134 7.24 8.34 -41.78
N GLY A 135 8.31 8.49 -42.55
CA GLY A 135 8.70 9.70 -43.23
C GLY A 135 7.58 10.23 -44.14
N ASN A 136 7.17 11.46 -43.82
CA ASN A 136 7.01 12.61 -44.70
C ASN A 136 6.94 12.34 -46.23
N GLU A 137 5.79 12.66 -46.85
CA GLU A 137 5.80 13.30 -48.17
C GLU A 137 4.57 14.21 -48.36
N LYS A 138 4.85 15.44 -48.79
CA LYS A 138 3.91 16.55 -49.04
C LYS A 138 3.14 16.34 -50.35
N THR A 139 1.94 16.89 -50.47
CA THR A 139 1.53 17.73 -51.63
C THR A 139 0.25 18.51 -51.32
N ALA A 140 0.08 19.62 -52.05
CA ALA A 140 -0.76 20.76 -51.73
C ALA A 140 -2.07 20.83 -52.54
N ALA A 141 -2.97 21.67 -52.01
CA ALA A 141 -3.87 22.62 -52.70
C ALA A 141 -5.30 22.20 -53.16
N SER A 142 -6.23 23.00 -52.62
CA SER A 142 -7.42 23.66 -53.22
C SER A 142 -8.79 23.00 -53.33
N ASP A 143 -9.78 23.86 -53.01
CA ASP A 143 -11.22 23.90 -53.33
C ASP A 143 -12.12 22.88 -52.61
N GLY A 144 -13.27 23.21 -52.02
CA GLY A 144 -14.15 24.37 -52.10
C GLY A 144 -15.60 23.85 -52.22
N GLU A 145 -16.50 24.29 -51.32
CA GLU A 145 -17.98 24.15 -51.35
C GLU A 145 -18.59 22.72 -51.14
N GLU A 146 -19.78 22.47 -50.57
CA GLU A 146 -20.72 23.16 -49.68
C GLU A 146 -21.74 22.09 -49.19
N SER A 147 -22.47 22.42 -48.12
CA SER A 147 -23.85 21.96 -47.79
C SER A 147 -24.08 20.68 -46.95
N GLY A 148 -24.62 20.92 -45.75
CA GLY A 148 -25.95 20.42 -45.37
C GLY A 148 -26.04 19.52 -44.14
N GLY A 149 -26.67 19.99 -43.05
CA GLY A 149 -27.23 19.12 -42.02
C GLY A 149 -27.38 19.73 -40.64
N ASP A 150 -28.58 20.26 -40.36
CA ASP A 150 -29.12 20.79 -39.11
C ASP A 150 -28.89 19.92 -37.85
N GLY A 151 -28.91 20.57 -36.68
CA GLY A 151 -29.09 19.84 -35.41
C GLY A 151 -28.88 20.60 -34.11
N GLU A 152 -29.71 21.62 -33.88
CA GLU A 152 -30.24 22.07 -32.57
C GLU A 152 -29.30 22.65 -31.49
N GLU A 153 -29.49 23.95 -31.27
CA GLU A 153 -29.12 24.74 -30.11
C GLU A 153 -29.77 24.22 -28.81
N TYR A 154 -28.97 24.07 -27.76
CA TYR A 154 -29.44 24.32 -26.40
C TYR A 154 -28.68 25.51 -25.82
N THR A 155 -29.45 26.50 -25.42
CA THR A 155 -29.08 27.82 -24.94
C THR A 155 -29.00 27.88 -23.42
N GLY A 156 -28.06 28.72 -22.93
CA GLY A 156 -28.09 29.36 -21.61
C GLY A 156 -27.71 28.48 -20.41
N ASP A 157 -26.94 28.92 -19.42
CA ASP A 157 -26.46 30.26 -19.12
C ASP A 157 -25.28 30.14 -18.15
N ALA A 158 -24.43 31.16 -18.20
CA ALA A 158 -23.28 31.37 -17.33
C ALA A 158 -23.68 31.55 -15.87
N GLU A 159 -22.82 31.12 -14.93
CA GLU A 159 -22.27 31.83 -13.75
C GLU A 159 -21.27 30.82 -13.12
N GLY A 160 -19.95 30.97 -13.18
CA GLY A 160 -19.18 32.08 -12.64
C GLY A 160 -18.87 31.83 -11.16
N THR A 161 -17.87 31.02 -10.81
CA THR A 161 -17.13 31.12 -9.53
C THR A 161 -15.91 30.21 -9.52
N GLY A 162 -14.79 30.75 -9.04
CA GLY A 162 -13.69 29.96 -8.48
C GLY A 162 -12.61 29.51 -9.45
N ASN A 163 -11.76 30.44 -9.89
CA ASN A 163 -10.34 30.13 -10.02
C ASN A 163 -9.84 29.74 -8.62
N ASP A 164 -10.03 28.48 -8.25
CA ASP A 164 -9.32 27.88 -7.13
C ASP A 164 -7.90 27.65 -7.61
N LYS A 165 -7.12 28.69 -7.35
CA LYS A 165 -5.67 28.72 -7.24
C LYS A 165 -5.13 27.31 -7.08
N ASP A 166 -4.46 26.87 -8.14
CA ASP A 166 -3.24 26.10 -8.06
C ASP A 166 -2.49 26.52 -6.79
N SER A 167 -2.65 25.73 -5.72
CA SER A 167 -1.78 25.87 -4.56
C SER A 167 -0.50 25.16 -4.94
N ASP A 168 0.40 25.96 -5.53
CA ASP A 168 1.85 25.90 -5.41
C ASP A 168 2.36 24.75 -4.53
N ASP A 169 2.54 23.57 -5.11
CA ASP A 169 3.50 22.56 -4.67
C ASP A 169 3.94 21.75 -5.90
N GLN A 170 4.47 22.44 -6.92
CA GLN A 170 5.55 21.88 -7.75
C GLN A 170 6.85 21.83 -6.95
N ASP A 171 6.78 21.29 -5.73
CA ASP A 171 7.94 21.08 -4.89
C ASP A 171 8.63 19.85 -5.46
N SER A 172 9.65 20.07 -6.29
CA SER A 172 10.44 19.03 -6.94
C SER A 172 10.73 17.92 -5.93
N LEU A 173 10.54 16.67 -6.36
CA LEU A 173 10.82 15.52 -5.51
C LEU A 173 12.28 15.56 -5.04
N PRO A 174 12.56 15.14 -3.80
CA PRO A 174 13.91 15.21 -3.26
C PRO A 174 14.84 14.20 -3.92
N ASP A 175 15.99 14.65 -4.42
CA ASP A 175 17.01 13.78 -5.04
C ASP A 175 17.71 12.86 -4.02
N ASP A 176 17.69 13.21 -2.73
CA ASP A 176 18.40 12.48 -1.69
C ASP A 176 17.65 11.23 -1.18
N GLU A 177 16.37 11.08 -1.53
CA GLU A 177 15.52 9.93 -1.17
C GLU A 177 15.46 8.82 -2.22
N GLY A 178 16.39 8.86 -3.18
CA GLY A 178 16.56 7.83 -4.19
C GLY A 178 15.68 8.01 -5.42
N ASP A 179 15.53 6.93 -6.18
CA ASP A 179 14.72 6.91 -7.39
C ASP A 179 13.25 6.78 -6.93
N LEU A 180 12.50 7.88 -7.01
CA LEU A 180 11.11 7.94 -6.55
C LEU A 180 10.14 7.56 -7.67
N ASP A 181 9.10 6.82 -7.30
CA ASP A 181 7.92 6.58 -8.14
C ASP A 181 7.00 7.80 -8.00
N GLY A 182 7.15 8.76 -8.93
CA GLY A 182 6.54 10.08 -8.85
C GLY A 182 5.01 10.09 -8.94
N ASP A 183 4.39 8.96 -9.29
CA ASP A 183 2.95 8.83 -9.46
C ASP A 183 2.24 8.34 -8.20
N PHE A 184 2.96 7.69 -7.27
CA PHE A 184 2.35 7.22 -6.02
C PHE A 184 2.25 8.34 -4.99
N TRP A 185 1.04 8.52 -4.43
CA TRP A 185 0.82 9.37 -3.26
C TRP A 185 0.06 8.66 -2.15
N PHE A 186 0.41 9.01 -0.92
CA PHE A 186 -0.33 8.60 0.27
C PHE A 186 -0.96 9.83 0.92
N THR A 187 -2.18 9.72 1.41
CA THR A 187 -2.87 10.79 2.14
C THR A 187 -3.17 10.36 3.56
N CYS A 188 -2.91 11.24 4.52
CA CYS A 188 -3.20 10.98 5.92
C CYS A 188 -4.69 10.67 6.10
N SER A 189 -5.00 9.55 6.74
CA SER A 189 -6.37 9.12 7.01
C SER A 189 -7.00 9.82 8.24
N GLY A 190 -6.25 10.71 8.90
CA GLY A 190 -6.69 11.46 10.06
C GLY A 190 -7.43 12.76 9.72
N GLU A 191 -7.53 13.65 10.70
CA GLU A 191 -8.25 14.94 10.61
C GLU A 191 -7.34 16.16 10.39
N CYS A 192 -6.08 15.95 10.02
CA CYS A 192 -5.19 17.07 9.70
C CYS A 192 -5.78 17.89 8.53
N ASN A 193 -5.79 19.21 8.68
CA ASN A 193 -6.28 20.15 7.67
C ASN A 193 -5.23 21.28 7.49
N PRO A 194 -4.62 21.44 6.31
CA PRO A 194 -4.80 20.58 5.12
C PRO A 194 -4.36 19.14 5.39
N SER A 195 -4.92 18.18 4.64
CA SER A 195 -4.53 16.79 4.77
C SER A 195 -3.08 16.62 4.36
N VAL A 196 -2.27 16.04 5.26
CA VAL A 196 -0.88 15.73 4.95
C VAL A 196 -0.84 14.68 3.84
N GLN A 197 -0.06 14.96 2.81
CA GLN A 197 0.19 14.05 1.70
C GLN A 197 1.69 13.73 1.60
N TRP A 198 2.00 12.52 1.13
CA TRP A 198 3.35 12.05 0.88
C TRP A 198 3.45 11.55 -0.55
N ARG A 199 4.45 12.05 -1.27
CA ARG A 199 5.03 11.45 -2.48
C ARG A 199 6.51 11.07 -2.27
N ALA A 200 6.99 11.36 -1.07
CA ALA A 200 8.33 11.19 -0.54
C ALA A 200 8.24 11.39 0.99
N TRP A 201 9.25 10.95 1.72
CA TRP A 201 9.29 11.08 3.17
C TRP A 201 9.48 12.55 3.57
N LYS A 202 10.42 13.27 2.95
CA LYS A 202 10.83 14.65 3.28
C LYS A 202 11.06 14.83 4.79
N GLY A 203 11.65 13.83 5.43
CA GLY A 203 11.86 13.80 6.89
C GLY A 203 10.60 13.66 7.75
N ARG A 204 9.42 13.46 7.15
CA ARG A 204 8.14 13.32 7.86
C ARG A 204 7.80 11.85 8.08
N PRO A 205 7.43 11.43 9.30
CA PRO A 205 7.05 10.05 9.55
C PRO A 205 5.62 9.75 9.07
N LEU A 206 5.39 8.48 8.72
CA LEU A 206 4.07 7.89 8.53
C LEU A 206 3.89 6.76 9.55
N TYR A 207 2.74 6.75 10.21
CA TYR A 207 2.33 5.67 11.11
C TYR A 207 1.27 4.83 10.41
N PHE A 208 1.69 3.73 9.78
CA PHE A 208 0.85 2.84 8.99
C PHE A 208 0.14 1.82 9.90
N CYS A 209 -1.18 1.75 9.85
CA CYS A 209 -1.99 0.88 10.67
C CYS A 209 -1.86 -0.58 10.22
N LEU A 210 -1.55 -1.49 11.14
CA LEU A 210 -1.43 -2.93 10.89
C LEU A 210 -2.77 -3.68 11.10
N VAL A 211 -3.89 -2.97 11.08
CA VAL A 211 -5.22 -3.53 11.35
C VAL A 211 -6.22 -3.10 10.27
N CYS A 212 -6.22 -1.82 9.91
CA CYS A 212 -7.08 -1.27 8.86
C CYS A 212 -6.36 -1.30 7.51
N TYR A 213 -7.11 -1.55 6.44
CA TYR A 213 -6.57 -1.49 5.09
C TYR A 213 -6.09 -0.08 4.76
N ASN A 214 -4.89 0.02 4.20
CA ASN A 214 -4.34 1.23 3.60
C ASN A 214 -4.56 2.51 4.45
N THR A 215 -4.38 2.39 5.76
CA THR A 215 -4.65 3.47 6.71
C THR A 215 -3.35 3.95 7.31
N GLY A 216 -3.01 5.22 7.13
CA GLY A 216 -1.77 5.80 7.63
C GLY A 216 -1.99 7.19 8.21
N LEU A 217 -1.28 7.50 9.29
CA LEU A 217 -1.43 8.75 10.02
C LEU A 217 -0.13 9.54 10.01
N CYS A 218 -0.22 10.86 9.87
CA CYS A 218 0.90 11.75 10.20
C CYS A 218 1.17 11.71 11.71
N GLU A 219 2.30 12.27 12.14
CA GLU A 219 2.70 12.28 13.55
C GLU A 219 1.64 12.86 14.48
N ASP A 220 1.05 14.01 14.11
CA ASP A 220 0.03 14.66 14.92
C ASP A 220 -1.25 13.82 15.04
N CYS A 221 -1.73 13.25 13.93
CA CYS A 221 -2.91 12.39 13.93
C CYS A 221 -2.66 11.07 14.67
N TYR A 222 -1.46 10.51 14.57
CA TYR A 222 -1.04 9.36 15.36
C TYR A 222 -1.02 9.70 16.86
N GLY A 223 -0.48 10.86 17.24
CA GLY A 223 -0.47 11.35 18.63
C GLY A 223 -1.87 11.47 19.21
N LYS A 224 -2.78 12.17 18.52
CA LYS A 224 -4.20 12.26 18.91
C LYS A 224 -4.86 10.89 19.05
N ARG A 225 -4.51 9.96 18.15
CA ARG A 225 -5.02 8.58 18.20
C ARG A 225 -4.51 7.83 19.44
N GLN A 226 -3.26 8.03 19.83
CA GLN A 226 -2.73 7.44 21.07
C GLN A 226 -3.39 8.04 22.31
N GLU A 227 -3.65 9.35 22.34
CA GLU A 227 -4.42 9.99 23.41
C GLU A 227 -5.83 9.41 23.54
N TYR A 228 -6.51 9.22 22.40
CA TYR A 228 -7.83 8.58 22.36
C TYR A 228 -7.81 7.15 22.90
N ASN A 229 -6.80 6.36 22.51
CA ASN A 229 -6.60 5.01 23.04
C ASN A 229 -6.39 5.00 24.56
N ASN A 230 -5.80 6.07 25.11
CA ASN A 230 -5.59 6.25 26.55
C ASN A 230 -6.82 6.81 27.30
N GLY A 231 -7.96 6.95 26.62
CA GLY A 231 -9.23 7.39 27.23
C GLY A 231 -9.49 8.89 27.17
N THR A 232 -8.62 9.67 26.50
CA THR A 232 -8.87 11.09 26.24
C THR A 232 -9.96 11.23 25.18
N LYS A 233 -10.89 12.18 25.38
CA LYS A 233 -11.86 12.54 24.34
C LYS A 233 -11.20 13.45 23.30
N SER A 234 -10.41 12.85 22.42
CA SER A 234 -9.86 13.52 21.24
C SER A 234 -10.71 13.17 20.02
N GLU A 235 -10.95 14.15 19.14
CA GLU A 235 -11.42 13.87 17.79
C GLU A 235 -10.27 13.17 17.04
N VAL A 236 -10.59 12.09 16.32
CA VAL A 236 -9.57 11.20 15.72
C VAL A 236 -9.81 10.96 14.23
N GLY A 237 -10.50 11.89 13.57
CA GLY A 237 -10.81 11.86 12.15
C GLY A 237 -11.92 10.90 11.71
N SER A 238 -12.17 10.93 10.41
CA SER A 238 -13.30 10.27 9.74
C SER A 238 -13.03 8.82 9.35
N SER A 239 -11.77 8.45 9.14
CA SER A 239 -11.40 7.07 8.79
C SER A 239 -11.53 6.17 10.02
N TYR A 240 -12.21 5.03 9.84
CA TYR A 240 -12.39 4.06 10.90
C TYR A 240 -11.06 3.40 11.26
N CYS A 241 -10.44 3.87 12.34
CA CYS A 241 -9.39 3.16 13.04
C CYS A 241 -9.93 2.86 14.45
N GLY A 242 -9.90 1.61 14.87
CA GLY A 242 -10.43 1.19 16.17
C GLY A 242 -9.51 1.54 17.34
N LEU A 243 -9.92 1.15 18.54
CA LEU A 243 -9.11 1.33 19.74
C LEU A 243 -7.92 0.36 19.75
N ASN A 244 -6.76 0.84 20.19
CA ASN A 244 -5.55 0.03 20.41
C ASN A 244 -5.08 -0.73 19.16
N HIS A 245 -5.22 -0.10 17.99
CA HIS A 245 -4.61 -0.59 16.75
C HIS A 245 -3.09 -0.43 16.82
N LYS A 246 -2.36 -1.36 16.20
CA LYS A 246 -0.89 -1.33 16.12
C LYS A 246 -0.47 -0.57 14.87
N TYR A 247 0.65 0.12 14.94
CA TYR A 247 1.18 0.90 13.83
C TYR A 247 2.64 0.57 13.56
N LEU A 248 3.02 0.61 12.29
CA LEU A 248 4.38 0.55 11.80
C LEU A 248 4.84 1.97 11.46
N LYS A 249 6.00 2.38 11.98
CA LYS A 249 6.57 3.71 11.70
C LYS A 249 7.51 3.65 10.49
N GLY A 250 7.22 4.45 9.47
CA GLY A 250 8.08 4.73 8.34
C GLY A 250 8.57 6.19 8.34
N PRO A 251 9.71 6.50 7.69
CA PRO A 251 10.67 5.52 7.20
C PRO A 251 11.43 4.85 8.36
N ILE A 252 12.19 3.79 8.07
CA ILE A 252 13.17 3.24 9.01
C ILE A 252 14.28 4.27 9.26
N GLU A 253 14.89 4.25 10.45
CA GLU A 253 16.00 5.13 10.77
C GLU A 253 17.15 4.96 9.76
N GLY A 254 17.72 6.08 9.31
CA GLY A 254 18.81 6.08 8.34
C GLY A 254 18.40 5.86 6.88
N TRP A 255 17.11 5.71 6.57
CA TRP A 255 16.65 5.53 5.18
C TRP A 255 17.16 6.63 4.24
N LYS A 256 17.76 6.23 3.10
CA LYS A 256 18.21 7.12 2.01
C LYS A 256 17.60 6.74 0.65
N GLY A 257 16.54 5.92 0.65
CA GLY A 257 15.86 5.48 -0.57
C GLY A 257 16.39 4.21 -1.19
N ILE A 258 15.82 3.89 -2.35
CA ILE A 258 16.35 2.91 -3.30
C ILE A 258 17.02 3.67 -4.43
N LYS A 259 18.31 3.42 -4.68
CA LYS A 259 19.12 4.09 -5.71
C LYS A 259 19.66 3.06 -6.67
N ASN A 260 19.29 3.16 -7.95
CA ASN A 260 19.59 2.21 -9.01
C ASN A 260 19.25 0.77 -8.60
N GLY A 261 18.05 0.58 -8.04
CA GLY A 261 17.55 -0.72 -7.56
C GLY A 261 18.25 -1.26 -6.30
N LYS A 262 19.01 -0.43 -5.57
CA LYS A 262 19.67 -0.81 -4.31
C LYS A 262 19.10 -0.05 -3.12
N ILE A 263 18.76 -0.77 -2.06
CA ILE A 263 18.37 -0.21 -0.77
C ILE A 263 19.58 0.49 -0.15
N VAL A 264 19.42 1.75 0.24
CA VAL A 264 20.46 2.54 0.91
C VAL A 264 19.96 2.97 2.29
N ILE A 265 20.63 2.49 3.33
CA ILE A 265 20.40 2.85 4.73
C ILE A 265 21.73 3.34 5.32
N GLU A 266 21.69 4.44 6.05
CA GLU A 266 22.87 5.03 6.68
C GLU A 266 23.57 4.06 7.63
N GLY A 267 24.86 3.82 7.38
CA GLY A 267 25.66 2.87 8.16
C GLY A 267 25.53 1.40 7.74
N GLU A 268 24.75 1.10 6.70
CA GLU A 268 24.64 -0.25 6.12
C GLU A 268 25.21 -0.27 4.69
N GLU A 269 25.77 -1.41 4.28
CA GLU A 269 26.22 -1.61 2.89
C GLU A 269 25.01 -1.66 1.95
N PRO A 270 25.02 -0.96 0.80
CA PRO A 270 23.90 -1.00 -0.14
C PRO A 270 23.65 -2.42 -0.68
N VAL A 271 22.40 -2.86 -0.62
CA VAL A 271 21.97 -4.19 -1.09
C VAL A 271 20.98 -4.04 -2.24
N ALA A 272 21.11 -4.83 -3.31
CA ALA A 272 20.11 -4.84 -4.37
C ALA A 272 18.75 -5.28 -3.81
N PHE A 273 17.68 -4.56 -4.16
CA PHE A 273 16.34 -4.84 -3.62
C PHE A 273 15.91 -6.29 -3.89
N LYS A 274 16.16 -6.80 -5.10
CA LYS A 274 15.85 -8.20 -5.47
C LYS A 274 16.64 -9.23 -4.66
N ASP A 275 17.92 -8.97 -4.39
CA ASP A 275 18.74 -9.87 -3.56
C ASP A 275 18.27 -9.85 -2.11
N TRP A 276 17.93 -8.66 -1.60
CA TRP A 276 17.35 -8.50 -0.26
C TRP A 276 16.00 -9.21 -0.12
N LEU A 277 15.14 -9.09 -1.13
CA LEU A 277 13.82 -9.74 -1.15
C LEU A 277 13.96 -11.26 -1.21
N LYS A 278 14.95 -11.77 -1.96
CA LYS A 278 15.28 -13.19 -2.00
C LYS A 278 15.77 -13.71 -0.64
N ASP A 279 16.70 -13.00 0.00
CA ASP A 279 17.17 -13.31 1.36
C ASP A 279 16.02 -13.29 2.38
N LEU A 280 15.09 -12.33 2.24
CA LEU A 280 13.87 -12.28 3.05
C LEU A 280 13.06 -13.57 2.91
N LYS A 281 12.83 -14.06 1.69
CA LYS A 281 12.04 -15.28 1.45
C LYS A 281 12.76 -16.56 1.87
N GLU A 282 14.02 -16.71 1.49
CA GLU A 282 14.75 -17.99 1.64
C GLU A 282 15.28 -18.20 3.06
N GLU A 283 15.67 -17.13 3.75
CA GLU A 283 16.36 -17.23 5.04
C GLU A 283 15.52 -16.63 6.17
N LYS A 284 15.19 -15.33 6.09
CA LYS A 284 14.59 -14.62 7.23
C LYS A 284 13.16 -15.07 7.53
N TRP A 285 12.35 -15.28 6.50
CA TRP A 285 10.97 -15.75 6.63
C TRP A 285 10.90 -17.14 7.26
N GLU A 286 11.73 -18.07 6.78
CA GLU A 286 11.81 -19.42 7.35
C GLU A 286 12.37 -19.42 8.78
N ALA A 287 13.37 -18.57 9.07
CA ALA A 287 13.89 -18.40 10.41
C ALA A 287 12.83 -17.83 11.39
N ALA A 288 11.99 -16.91 10.94
CA ALA A 288 10.90 -16.37 11.72
C ALA A 288 9.84 -17.44 12.05
N TRP A 289 9.46 -18.28 11.07
CA TRP A 289 8.58 -19.43 11.32
C TRP A 289 9.18 -20.44 12.29
N LYS A 290 10.47 -20.77 12.12
CA LYS A 290 11.16 -21.66 13.05
C LYS A 290 11.14 -21.10 14.47
N THR A 291 11.37 -19.79 14.62
CA THR A 291 11.31 -19.12 15.93
C THR A 291 9.90 -19.16 16.50
N PHE A 292 8.89 -18.89 15.68
CA PHE A 292 7.48 -18.95 16.06
C PHE A 292 7.08 -20.34 16.57
N TRP A 293 7.50 -21.42 15.88
CA TRP A 293 7.19 -22.79 16.27
C TRP A 293 7.95 -23.28 17.51
N LEU A 294 9.12 -22.68 17.81
CA LEU A 294 9.90 -22.99 19.00
C LEU A 294 9.47 -22.18 20.23
N ALA A 295 8.75 -21.08 20.04
CA ALA A 295 8.24 -20.27 21.14
C ALA A 295 7.15 -21.04 21.90
N GLU A 296 7.34 -21.23 23.19
CA GLU A 296 6.27 -21.66 24.10
C GLU A 296 5.45 -20.41 24.48
N GLU A 297 4.40 -20.10 23.72
CA GLU A 297 3.39 -19.09 24.08
C GLU A 297 2.27 -19.67 24.97
#